data_AF-A0A510XVH2-F1
#
_entry.id   AF-A0A510XVH2-F1
#
_cell.length_a   1.000
_cell.length_b   1.000
_cell.length_c   1.000
_cell.angle_alpha   90.00
_cell.angle_beta   90.00
_cell.angle_gamma   90.00
#
_symmetry.space_group_name_H-M   'P 1'
#
loop_
_entity.id
_entity.type
_entity.pdbx_description
1 polymer ?
#
loop_
_entity_poly.entity_id
_entity_poly.type
_entity_poly.pdbx_seq_one_letter_code
_entity_poly.pdbx_strand_id
1 'polypeptide(L)'
;MRCLVVSLFILLSAGCAVIKQPAEPLALPLKPTLKSQTYQLEYKTEHASPKVKSVQLPAHKVMRNQTVRITTDKASVTDTLLKQITQALSDKSLKVTDSKNSDYTLAIHQLELALTDDTKYVLTQPENPYPLFAQVAQQYPSQQCATISAQVSMRLTHRASGDVVWFAKSSIDSASFHREPLLFSFAQEQIITNELEVATFVHQQNTEQARIARAGKEVTVPPFKTITKLSSLTKLQGPCTRTEVSALTPMMQYYLSSILIDKIKVQ
;
A
#
# COMPACT_ATOMS: atom_id res chain seq x y z
N MET A 1 -15.98 51.82 82.49
CA MET A 1 -16.40 51.33 81.15
C MET A 1 -15.47 51.72 79.98
N ARG A 2 -14.22 52.19 80.19
CA ARG A 2 -13.30 52.57 79.09
C ARG A 2 -12.22 51.52 78.74
N CYS A 3 -11.77 50.70 79.70
CA CYS A 3 -10.71 49.69 79.44
C CYS A 3 -11.20 48.39 78.78
N LEU A 4 -12.50 48.05 78.92
CA LEU A 4 -13.10 46.88 78.27
C LEU A 4 -13.23 47.06 76.75
N VAL A 5 -13.46 48.30 76.28
CA VAL A 5 -13.60 48.61 74.86
C VAL A 5 -12.26 48.55 74.12
N VAL A 6 -11.17 48.97 74.77
CA VAL A 6 -9.81 48.93 74.20
C VAL A 6 -9.29 47.48 74.09
N SER A 7 -9.60 46.63 75.08
CA SER A 7 -9.20 45.22 75.05
C SER A 7 -9.93 44.43 73.95
N LEU A 8 -11.19 44.78 73.66
CA LEU A 8 -11.96 44.20 72.56
C LEU A 8 -11.38 44.59 71.19
N PHE A 9 -10.89 45.82 71.03
CA PHE A 9 -10.26 46.30 69.80
C PHE A 9 -8.89 45.65 69.52
N ILE A 10 -8.13 45.28 70.55
CA ILE A 10 -6.84 44.58 70.40
C ILE A 10 -7.05 43.09 70.02
N LEU A 11 -8.11 42.46 70.53
CA LEU A 11 -8.50 41.10 70.12
C LEU A 11 -9.07 41.06 68.69
N LEU A 12 -9.78 42.11 68.25
CA LEU A 12 -10.29 42.25 66.88
C LEU A 12 -9.18 42.53 65.86
N SER A 13 -8.12 43.26 66.22
CA SER A 13 -6.99 43.55 65.32
C SER A 13 -6.02 42.38 65.14
N ALA A 14 -5.94 41.47 66.11
CA ALA A 14 -5.16 40.22 65.99
C ALA A 14 -5.82 39.19 65.03
N GLY A 15 -7.13 39.31 64.76
CA GLY A 15 -7.86 38.44 63.84
C GLY A 15 -7.50 38.62 62.36
N CYS A 16 -6.95 39.79 61.98
CA CYS A 16 -6.54 40.06 60.59
C CYS A 16 -5.11 39.58 60.25
N ALA A 17 -4.31 39.16 61.23
CA ALA A 17 -2.90 38.82 61.01
C ALA A 17 -2.65 37.34 60.61
N VAL A 18 -3.68 36.49 60.61
CA VAL A 18 -3.55 35.04 60.34
C VAL A 18 -4.27 34.64 59.04
N ILE A 19 -4.28 35.52 58.04
CA ILE A 19 -4.64 35.11 56.68
C ILE A 19 -3.34 34.70 56.01
N LYS A 20 -3.08 33.39 55.95
CA LYS A 20 -1.95 32.86 55.18
C LYS A 20 -2.12 33.31 53.73
N GLN A 21 -1.16 34.10 53.23
CA GLN A 21 -1.17 34.50 51.83
C GLN A 21 -1.18 33.23 50.94
N PRO A 22 -2.09 33.12 49.97
CA PRO A 22 -2.12 31.96 49.08
C PRO A 22 -0.81 31.85 48.30
N ALA A 23 -0.26 30.63 48.19
CA ALA A 23 0.93 30.38 47.37
C ALA A 23 0.69 30.77 45.91
N GLU A 24 1.73 31.11 45.14
CA GLU A 24 1.59 31.43 43.72
C GLU A 24 0.99 30.25 42.91
N PRO A 25 0.18 30.51 41.87
CA PRO A 25 -0.34 29.46 40.99
C PRO A 25 0.79 28.62 40.39
N LEU A 26 0.64 27.30 40.40
CA LEU A 26 1.54 26.40 39.70
C LEU A 26 1.34 26.56 38.19
N ALA A 27 2.45 26.66 37.47
CA ALA A 27 2.45 26.60 36.01
C ALA A 27 2.36 25.14 35.54
N LEU A 28 1.82 24.94 34.34
CA LEU A 28 1.97 23.67 33.64
C LEU A 28 3.46 23.48 33.28
N PRO A 29 4.01 22.26 33.47
CA PRO A 29 5.38 21.99 33.09
C PRO A 29 5.51 22.08 31.56
N LEU A 30 6.72 22.36 31.09
CA LEU A 30 7.00 22.36 29.66
C LEU A 30 6.81 20.94 29.11
N LYS A 31 6.07 20.81 28.01
CA LYS A 31 5.91 19.52 27.33
C LYS A 31 7.27 19.06 26.78
N PRO A 32 7.63 17.79 26.94
CA PRO A 32 8.87 17.27 26.38
C PRO A 32 8.80 17.27 24.85
N THR A 33 9.95 17.44 24.19
CA THR A 33 10.06 17.29 22.74
C THR A 33 9.86 15.83 22.36
N LEU A 34 8.79 15.55 21.62
CA LEU A 34 8.46 14.19 21.16
C LEU A 34 9.28 13.83 19.93
N LYS A 35 9.84 12.61 19.92
CA LYS A 35 10.59 12.07 18.77
C LYS A 35 9.66 11.25 17.88
N SER A 36 9.89 11.32 16.58
CA SER A 36 9.28 10.44 15.57
C SER A 36 10.34 9.94 14.59
N GLN A 37 10.25 8.67 14.21
CA GLN A 37 11.12 8.04 13.21
C GLN A 37 10.29 7.16 12.29
N THR A 38 10.52 7.24 10.99
CA THR A 38 9.80 6.45 9.98
C THR A 38 10.67 5.31 9.47
N TYR A 39 10.07 4.14 9.36
CA TYR A 39 10.71 2.93 8.82
C TYR A 39 9.91 2.38 7.63
N GLN A 40 10.57 1.56 6.82
CA GLN A 40 9.96 0.87 5.69
C GLN A 40 9.99 -0.64 5.89
N LEU A 41 8.94 -1.30 5.39
CA LEU A 41 8.75 -2.74 5.36
C LEU A 41 8.62 -3.19 3.92
N GLU A 42 9.40 -4.18 3.55
CA GLU A 42 9.38 -4.78 2.23
C GLU A 42 8.77 -6.18 2.31
N TYR A 43 7.71 -6.43 1.56
CA TYR A 43 7.07 -7.74 1.47
C TYR A 43 7.25 -8.33 0.08
N LYS A 44 7.62 -9.61 0.04
CA LYS A 44 7.89 -10.37 -1.20
C LYS A 44 7.00 -11.60 -1.31
N THR A 45 6.80 -12.05 -2.53
CA THR A 45 6.12 -13.31 -2.83
C THR A 45 6.90 -14.04 -3.93
N GLU A 46 6.66 -15.35 -4.07
CA GLU A 46 7.27 -16.11 -5.15
C GLU A 46 6.62 -15.74 -6.49
N HIS A 47 7.44 -15.50 -7.50
CA HIS A 47 6.96 -15.13 -8.83
C HIS A 47 7.07 -16.31 -9.78
N ALA A 48 5.98 -16.59 -10.49
CA ALA A 48 5.96 -17.58 -11.56
C ALA A 48 6.31 -16.94 -12.91
N SER A 49 6.89 -17.74 -13.81
CA SER A 49 6.98 -17.36 -15.22
C SER A 49 5.63 -17.56 -15.91
N PRO A 50 5.34 -16.81 -17.01
CA PRO A 50 4.13 -17.02 -17.79
C PRO A 50 3.98 -18.47 -18.23
N LYS A 51 2.79 -19.04 -18.04
CA LYS A 51 2.48 -20.39 -18.55
C LYS A 51 2.13 -20.25 -20.02
N VAL A 52 2.97 -20.80 -20.91
CA VAL A 52 2.79 -20.68 -22.36
C VAL A 52 2.62 -22.06 -22.99
N LYS A 53 1.53 -22.26 -23.72
CA LYS A 53 1.30 -23.43 -24.57
C LYS A 53 1.14 -22.94 -26.00
N SER A 54 2.03 -23.36 -26.89
CA SER A 54 2.03 -22.95 -28.29
C SER A 54 2.34 -24.12 -29.20
N VAL A 55 1.55 -24.30 -30.25
CA VAL A 55 1.70 -25.36 -31.23
C VAL A 55 1.64 -24.76 -32.62
N GLN A 56 2.61 -25.10 -33.46
CA GLN A 56 2.62 -24.76 -34.88
C GLN A 56 2.49 -26.06 -35.69
N LEU A 57 1.52 -26.08 -36.59
CA LEU A 57 1.20 -27.24 -37.42
C LEU A 57 1.97 -27.14 -38.74
N PRO A 58 2.51 -28.26 -39.26
CA PRO A 58 3.42 -28.25 -40.40
C PRO A 58 2.72 -28.04 -41.75
N ALA A 59 1.39 -28.07 -41.80
CA ALA A 59 0.61 -28.09 -43.03
C ALA A 59 0.88 -26.89 -43.96
N HIS A 60 1.11 -25.70 -43.38
CA HIS A 60 1.49 -24.50 -44.13
C HIS A 60 2.60 -23.77 -43.41
N LYS A 61 3.62 -23.35 -44.17
CA LYS A 61 4.72 -22.54 -43.65
C LYS A 61 4.32 -21.07 -43.62
N VAL A 62 4.50 -20.45 -42.46
CA VAL A 62 4.38 -18.99 -42.33
C VAL A 62 5.69 -18.37 -42.80
N MET A 63 5.63 -17.62 -43.89
CA MET A 63 6.77 -16.99 -44.57
C MET A 63 6.77 -15.48 -44.33
N ARG A 64 7.95 -14.87 -44.42
CA ARG A 64 8.08 -13.39 -44.37
C ARG A 64 7.22 -12.70 -45.44
N ASN A 65 6.76 -11.50 -45.12
CA ASN A 65 5.92 -10.62 -45.94
C ASN A 65 4.52 -11.14 -46.26
N GLN A 66 4.13 -12.32 -45.74
CA GLN A 66 2.75 -12.78 -45.83
C GLN A 66 1.81 -11.89 -45.04
N THR A 67 0.58 -11.80 -45.51
CA THR A 67 -0.44 -10.92 -44.99
C THR A 67 -1.31 -11.60 -43.94
N VAL A 68 -1.58 -10.89 -42.86
CA VAL A 68 -2.39 -11.37 -41.73
C VAL A 68 -3.53 -10.39 -41.48
N ARG A 69 -4.77 -10.88 -41.46
CA ARG A 69 -5.91 -10.11 -40.96
C ARG A 69 -6.20 -10.51 -39.52
N ILE A 70 -6.34 -9.53 -38.64
CA ILE A 70 -6.70 -9.76 -37.24
C ILE A 70 -8.23 -9.74 -37.12
N THR A 71 -8.80 -10.67 -36.38
CA THR A 71 -10.23 -10.72 -36.06
C THR A 71 -10.44 -10.80 -34.56
N THR A 72 -11.31 -9.93 -34.05
CA THR A 72 -11.60 -9.76 -32.62
C THR A 72 -13.02 -10.20 -32.26
N ASP A 73 -13.74 -10.85 -33.17
CA ASP A 73 -15.17 -11.20 -33.01
C ASP A 73 -15.52 -12.03 -31.75
N LYS A 74 -14.52 -12.63 -31.11
CA LYS A 74 -14.66 -13.50 -29.94
C LYS A 74 -14.15 -12.87 -28.64
N ALA A 75 -13.55 -11.68 -28.68
CA ALA A 75 -12.98 -11.02 -27.52
C ALA A 75 -13.01 -9.49 -27.68
N SER A 76 -13.39 -8.78 -26.60
CA SER A 76 -13.33 -7.32 -26.57
C SER A 76 -11.88 -6.84 -26.49
N VAL A 77 -11.31 -6.48 -27.63
CA VAL A 77 -9.93 -5.98 -27.75
C VAL A 77 -9.98 -4.46 -27.90
N THR A 78 -9.19 -3.75 -27.09
CA THR A 78 -9.06 -2.30 -27.20
C THR A 78 -8.22 -1.91 -28.41
N ASP A 79 -8.42 -0.71 -28.96
CA ASP A 79 -7.64 -0.20 -30.10
C ASP A 79 -6.13 -0.19 -29.80
N THR A 80 -5.77 0.14 -28.55
CA THR A 80 -4.38 0.11 -28.08
C THR A 80 -3.78 -1.29 -28.16
N LEU A 81 -4.50 -2.30 -27.66
CA LEU A 81 -4.05 -3.69 -27.70
C LEU A 81 -3.99 -4.21 -29.15
N LEU A 82 -4.95 -3.83 -29.99
CA LEU A 82 -4.94 -4.18 -31.41
C LEU A 82 -3.72 -3.59 -32.12
N LYS A 83 -3.40 -2.31 -31.88
CA LYS A 83 -2.21 -1.65 -32.42
C LYS A 83 -0.92 -2.35 -31.97
N GLN A 84 -0.85 -2.74 -30.71
CA GLN A 84 0.28 -3.47 -30.16
C GLN A 84 0.46 -4.87 -30.78
N ILE A 85 -0.63 -5.60 -30.97
CA ILE A 85 -0.62 -6.90 -31.68
C ILE A 85 -0.18 -6.72 -33.12
N THR A 86 -0.66 -5.67 -33.79
CA THR A 86 -0.25 -5.32 -35.15
C THR A 86 1.25 -5.05 -35.25
N GLN A 87 1.80 -4.30 -34.29
CA GLN A 87 3.24 -4.05 -34.22
C GLN A 87 4.01 -5.36 -34.01
N ALA A 88 3.59 -6.19 -33.05
CA ALA A 88 4.27 -7.46 -32.76
C ALA A 88 4.28 -8.41 -33.97
N LEU A 89 3.20 -8.46 -34.77
CA LEU A 89 3.18 -9.22 -36.03
C LEU A 89 4.12 -8.62 -37.08
N SER A 90 4.16 -7.30 -37.18
CA SER A 90 5.06 -6.57 -38.09
C SER A 90 6.53 -6.83 -37.75
N ASP A 91 6.86 -6.87 -36.47
CA ASP A 91 8.21 -7.20 -35.98
C ASP A 91 8.60 -8.65 -36.34
N LYS A 92 7.63 -9.55 -36.47
CA LYS A 92 7.82 -10.91 -37.02
C LYS A 92 7.84 -10.96 -38.56
N SER A 93 7.96 -9.82 -39.23
CA SER A 93 7.95 -9.69 -40.69
C SER A 93 6.64 -10.15 -41.35
N LEU A 94 5.50 -10.02 -40.67
CA LEU A 94 4.17 -10.28 -41.23
C LEU A 94 3.45 -8.95 -41.49
N LYS A 95 2.71 -8.85 -42.60
CA LYS A 95 2.02 -7.61 -43.00
C LYS A 95 0.58 -7.63 -42.53
N VAL A 96 0.22 -6.78 -41.59
CA VAL A 96 -1.17 -6.71 -41.13
C VAL A 96 -2.02 -5.94 -42.15
N THR A 97 -3.20 -6.48 -42.48
CA THR A 97 -4.12 -5.87 -43.44
C THR A 97 -5.58 -6.10 -43.04
N ASP A 98 -6.44 -5.13 -43.36
CA ASP A 98 -7.89 -5.27 -43.22
C ASP A 98 -8.53 -6.03 -44.39
N SER A 99 -7.75 -6.29 -45.45
CA SER A 99 -8.23 -7.00 -46.62
C SER A 99 -8.74 -8.38 -46.24
N LYS A 100 -9.95 -8.70 -46.70
CA LYS A 100 -10.45 -10.06 -46.63
C LYS A 100 -9.48 -11.01 -47.34
N ASN A 101 -8.77 -10.57 -48.39
CA ASN A 101 -7.81 -11.36 -49.18
C ASN A 101 -6.41 -11.56 -48.58
N SER A 102 -6.31 -11.61 -47.26
CA SER A 102 -5.07 -11.96 -46.56
C SER A 102 -4.72 -13.45 -46.68
N ASP A 103 -3.43 -13.77 -46.54
CA ASP A 103 -2.92 -15.15 -46.52
C ASP A 103 -3.40 -15.90 -45.27
N TYR A 104 -3.43 -15.21 -44.13
CA TYR A 104 -3.86 -15.77 -42.84
C TYR A 104 -4.85 -14.88 -42.10
N THR A 105 -5.62 -15.51 -41.22
CA THR A 105 -6.44 -14.83 -40.21
C THR A 105 -5.95 -15.17 -38.82
N LEU A 106 -5.59 -14.15 -38.03
CA LEU A 106 -5.30 -14.26 -36.61
C LEU A 106 -6.56 -13.95 -35.81
N ALA A 107 -7.16 -14.97 -35.19
CA ALA A 107 -8.30 -14.82 -34.30
C ALA A 107 -7.84 -14.78 -32.83
N ILE A 108 -8.29 -13.76 -32.10
CA ILE A 108 -8.13 -13.66 -30.65
C ILE A 108 -9.37 -14.31 -30.03
N HIS A 109 -9.21 -15.54 -29.51
CA HIS A 109 -10.34 -16.35 -29.00
C HIS A 109 -10.66 -16.06 -27.54
N GLN A 110 -9.65 -15.74 -26.73
CA GLN A 110 -9.83 -15.48 -25.30
C GLN A 110 -8.97 -14.30 -24.87
N LEU A 111 -9.58 -13.38 -24.14
CA LEU A 111 -8.95 -12.27 -23.45
C LEU A 111 -9.60 -12.17 -22.06
N GLU A 112 -9.32 -13.16 -21.22
CA GLU A 112 -10.03 -13.40 -19.97
C GLU A 112 -9.25 -12.87 -18.78
N LEU A 113 -9.98 -12.32 -17.81
CA LEU A 113 -9.48 -11.86 -16.53
C LEU A 113 -10.37 -12.48 -15.46
N ALA A 114 -9.75 -13.22 -14.54
CA ALA A 114 -10.45 -13.80 -13.41
C ALA A 114 -9.81 -13.32 -12.12
N LEU A 115 -10.62 -12.90 -11.16
CA LEU A 115 -10.17 -12.77 -9.78
C LEU A 115 -9.83 -14.18 -9.27
N THR A 116 -8.70 -14.30 -8.61
CA THR A 116 -8.24 -15.54 -7.98
C THR A 116 -8.06 -15.31 -6.49
N ASP A 117 -7.62 -16.35 -5.78
CA ASP A 117 -7.24 -16.23 -4.38
C ASP A 117 -6.18 -15.13 -4.21
N ASP A 118 -6.27 -14.43 -3.07
CA ASP A 118 -5.33 -13.37 -2.72
C ASP A 118 -3.91 -13.95 -2.61
N THR A 119 -2.94 -13.17 -3.08
CA THR A 119 -1.53 -13.53 -2.97
C THR A 119 -1.00 -13.09 -1.62
N LYS A 120 -0.39 -14.03 -0.91
CA LYS A 120 0.33 -13.75 0.33
C LYS A 120 1.72 -13.20 0.04
N TYR A 121 1.99 -12.02 0.54
CA TYR A 121 3.33 -11.41 0.57
C TYR A 121 3.90 -11.53 1.98
N VAL A 122 5.11 -12.05 2.10
CA VAL A 122 5.80 -12.30 3.36
C VAL A 122 6.80 -11.19 3.64
N LEU A 123 6.87 -10.73 4.90
CA LEU A 123 7.81 -9.71 5.30
C LEU A 123 9.26 -10.17 5.08
N THR A 124 10.04 -9.34 4.41
CA THR A 124 11.46 -9.58 4.15
C THR A 124 12.26 -9.07 5.34
N GLN A 125 13.19 -9.89 5.83
CA GLN A 125 14.15 -9.44 6.82
C GLN A 125 15.21 -8.55 6.14
N PRO A 126 15.37 -7.28 6.55
CA PRO A 126 16.43 -6.43 6.02
C PRO A 126 17.80 -6.91 6.51
N GLU A 127 18.86 -6.63 5.73
CA GLU A 127 20.24 -6.96 6.10
C GLU A 127 20.66 -6.34 7.44
N ASN A 128 20.24 -5.09 7.66
CA ASN A 128 20.44 -4.35 8.91
C ASN A 128 19.08 -4.08 9.57
N PRO A 129 18.56 -5.00 10.41
CA PRO A 129 17.28 -4.81 11.07
C PRO A 129 17.33 -3.67 12.07
N TYR A 130 16.35 -2.77 11.98
CA TYR A 130 16.17 -1.73 12.98
C TYR A 130 15.68 -2.35 14.31
N PRO A 131 15.89 -1.68 15.46
CA PRO A 131 15.67 -2.29 16.78
C PRO A 131 14.27 -2.89 17.02
N LEU A 132 13.24 -2.31 16.39
CA LEU A 132 11.86 -2.76 16.54
C LEU A 132 11.41 -3.82 15.52
N PHE A 133 12.30 -4.28 14.63
CA PHE A 133 11.91 -5.17 13.54
C PHE A 133 11.24 -6.46 14.05
N ALA A 134 11.73 -7.06 15.13
CA ALA A 134 11.15 -8.27 15.70
C ALA A 134 9.69 -8.09 16.16
N GLN A 135 9.38 -6.95 16.79
CA GLN A 135 8.02 -6.63 17.22
C GLN A 135 7.10 -6.42 16.01
N VAL A 136 7.62 -5.71 15.00
CA VAL A 136 6.88 -5.43 13.77
C VAL A 136 6.64 -6.71 12.96
N ALA A 137 7.62 -7.60 12.87
CA ALA A 137 7.50 -8.88 12.19
C ALA A 137 6.49 -9.81 12.88
N GLN A 138 6.38 -9.74 14.20
CA GLN A 138 5.35 -10.48 14.95
C GLN A 138 3.95 -9.92 14.71
N GLN A 139 3.82 -8.59 14.66
CA GLN A 139 2.52 -7.92 14.49
C GLN A 139 2.03 -7.95 13.03
N TYR A 140 2.94 -7.84 12.07
CA TYR A 140 2.65 -7.74 10.64
C TYR A 140 3.53 -8.71 9.81
N PRO A 141 3.37 -10.04 10.00
CA PRO A 141 4.23 -11.03 9.35
C PRO A 141 4.01 -11.15 7.83
N SER A 142 2.82 -10.78 7.35
CA SER A 142 2.44 -10.90 5.95
C SER A 142 1.31 -9.95 5.57
N GLN A 143 1.18 -9.67 4.27
CA GLN A 143 0.05 -8.97 3.67
C GLN A 143 -0.69 -9.90 2.71
N GLN A 144 -2.03 -9.82 2.70
CA GLN A 144 -2.88 -10.52 1.73
C GLN A 144 -3.37 -9.49 0.72
N CYS A 145 -3.08 -9.73 -0.56
CA CYS A 145 -3.37 -8.78 -1.62
C CYS A 145 -4.20 -9.41 -2.72
N ALA A 146 -5.17 -8.65 -3.23
CA ALA A 146 -6.01 -9.07 -4.33
C ALA A 146 -5.16 -9.51 -5.52
N THR A 147 -5.59 -10.56 -6.22
CA THR A 147 -4.87 -11.08 -7.38
C THR A 147 -5.82 -11.36 -8.53
N ILE A 148 -5.37 -11.06 -9.74
CA ILE A 148 -6.09 -11.44 -10.97
C ILE A 148 -5.21 -12.36 -11.80
N SER A 149 -5.83 -13.34 -12.45
CA SER A 149 -5.22 -14.16 -13.49
C SER A 149 -5.67 -13.66 -14.85
N ALA A 150 -4.71 -13.26 -15.68
CA ALA A 150 -4.95 -12.90 -17.07
C ALA A 150 -4.65 -14.09 -17.99
N GLN A 151 -5.45 -14.24 -19.04
CA GLN A 151 -5.31 -15.32 -20.00
C GLN A 151 -5.60 -14.83 -21.42
N VAL A 152 -4.69 -15.14 -22.35
CA VAL A 152 -4.82 -14.80 -23.76
C VAL A 152 -4.75 -16.06 -24.60
N SER A 153 -5.65 -16.21 -25.57
CA SER A 153 -5.59 -17.28 -26.57
C SER A 153 -5.73 -16.73 -27.99
N MET A 154 -4.86 -17.20 -28.87
CA MET A 154 -4.81 -16.81 -30.27
C MET A 154 -4.72 -18.02 -31.19
N ARG A 155 -5.28 -17.88 -32.40
CA ARG A 155 -5.24 -18.90 -33.44
C ARG A 155 -4.99 -18.25 -34.80
N LEU A 156 -3.96 -18.72 -35.50
CA LEU A 156 -3.65 -18.37 -36.87
C LEU A 156 -4.18 -19.46 -37.81
N THR A 157 -4.94 -19.05 -38.82
CA THR A 157 -5.58 -19.95 -39.79
C THR A 157 -5.18 -19.54 -41.19
N HIS A 158 -4.74 -20.47 -42.03
CA HIS A 158 -4.47 -20.23 -43.44
C HIS A 158 -5.80 -20.05 -44.17
N ARG A 159 -5.95 -18.94 -44.89
CA ARG A 159 -7.27 -18.54 -45.41
C ARG A 159 -7.77 -19.44 -46.54
N ALA A 160 -6.90 -19.81 -47.47
CA ALA A 160 -7.33 -20.54 -48.66
C ALA A 160 -7.75 -21.98 -48.35
N SER A 161 -7.08 -22.65 -47.42
CA SER A 161 -7.41 -24.03 -47.04
C SER A 161 -8.31 -24.14 -45.80
N GLY A 162 -8.36 -23.09 -44.97
CA GLY A 162 -9.05 -23.14 -43.67
C GLY A 162 -8.28 -23.86 -42.57
N ASP A 163 -7.05 -24.32 -42.85
CA ASP A 163 -6.24 -25.06 -41.88
C ASP A 163 -5.76 -24.16 -40.75
N VAL A 164 -5.84 -24.66 -39.52
CA VAL A 164 -5.15 -24.04 -38.39
C VAL A 164 -3.65 -24.29 -38.57
N VAL A 165 -2.87 -23.22 -38.60
CA VAL A 165 -1.40 -23.30 -38.77
C VAL A 165 -0.67 -23.05 -37.48
N TRP A 166 -1.29 -22.31 -36.55
CA TRP A 166 -0.74 -22.07 -35.23
C TRP A 166 -1.86 -21.76 -34.25
N PHE A 167 -1.73 -22.24 -33.02
CA PHE A 167 -2.59 -21.84 -31.92
C PHE A 167 -1.78 -21.81 -30.64
N ALA A 168 -2.10 -20.85 -29.78
CA ALA A 168 -1.42 -20.71 -28.52
C ALA A 168 -2.30 -20.08 -27.46
N LYS A 169 -1.90 -20.32 -26.22
CA LYS A 169 -2.53 -19.80 -25.01
C LYS A 169 -1.45 -19.47 -23.99
N SER A 170 -1.58 -18.30 -23.37
CA SER A 170 -0.70 -17.84 -22.30
C SER A 170 -1.51 -17.33 -21.12
N SER A 171 -0.96 -17.48 -19.92
CA SER A 171 -1.57 -16.97 -18.69
C SER A 171 -0.52 -16.57 -17.67
N ILE A 172 -0.83 -15.54 -16.87
CA ILE A 172 -0.03 -15.11 -15.72
C ILE A 172 -0.93 -14.41 -14.69
N ASP A 173 -0.59 -14.53 -13.41
CA ASP A 173 -1.23 -13.75 -12.34
C ASP A 173 -0.58 -12.38 -12.15
N SER A 174 -1.29 -11.44 -11.54
CA SER A 174 -0.84 -10.05 -11.36
C SER A 174 0.41 -9.93 -10.48
N ALA A 175 0.56 -10.79 -9.47
CA ALA A 175 1.71 -10.76 -8.56
C ALA A 175 3.00 -11.17 -9.30
N SER A 176 2.93 -12.23 -10.09
CA SER A 176 4.00 -12.74 -10.95
C SER A 176 4.32 -11.83 -12.13
N PHE A 177 3.33 -11.07 -12.61
CA PHE A 177 3.50 -10.09 -13.68
C PHE A 177 4.24 -8.84 -13.20
N HIS A 178 3.81 -8.25 -12.08
CA HIS A 178 4.36 -6.98 -11.62
C HIS A 178 5.78 -7.11 -11.04
N ARG A 179 6.08 -8.24 -10.36
CA ARG A 179 7.42 -8.59 -9.83
C ARG A 179 8.07 -7.61 -8.85
N GLU A 180 7.42 -6.50 -8.55
CA GLU A 180 7.90 -5.55 -7.54
C GLU A 180 7.42 -5.96 -6.14
N PRO A 181 8.23 -5.72 -5.10
CA PRO A 181 7.81 -5.94 -3.73
C PRO A 181 6.73 -4.94 -3.31
N LEU A 182 5.96 -5.31 -2.30
CA LEU A 182 5.08 -4.35 -1.63
C LEU A 182 5.88 -3.57 -0.59
N LEU A 183 5.83 -2.25 -0.66
CA LEU A 183 6.46 -1.39 0.35
C LEU A 183 5.38 -0.76 1.23
N PHE A 184 5.57 -0.86 2.53
CA PHE A 184 4.78 -0.15 3.53
C PHE A 184 5.71 0.68 4.41
N SER A 185 5.20 1.76 4.98
CA SER A 185 5.88 2.52 6.02
C SER A 185 5.09 2.52 7.32
N PHE A 186 5.80 2.72 8.41
CA PHE A 186 5.21 3.03 9.71
C PHE A 186 6.13 3.99 10.46
N ALA A 187 5.56 4.72 11.40
CA ALA A 187 6.27 5.63 12.28
C ALA A 187 6.33 5.06 13.70
N GLN A 188 7.47 5.24 14.34
CA GLN A 188 7.65 5.10 15.77
C GLN A 188 7.55 6.49 16.39
N GLU A 189 6.49 6.73 17.15
CA GLU A 189 6.17 8.05 17.70
C GLU A 189 6.21 8.02 19.23
N GLN A 190 6.75 9.06 19.84
CA GLN A 190 6.58 9.30 21.28
C GLN A 190 5.28 10.04 21.53
N ILE A 191 4.48 9.55 22.47
CA ILE A 191 3.25 10.20 22.91
C ILE A 191 3.26 10.42 24.42
N ILE A 192 2.57 11.46 24.89
CA ILE A 192 2.38 11.75 26.32
C ILE A 192 1.15 10.96 26.79
N THR A 193 1.31 10.21 27.88
CA THR A 193 0.24 9.33 28.41
C THR A 193 -0.55 9.92 29.56
N ASN A 194 0.03 10.88 30.29
CA ASN A 194 -0.53 11.45 31.50
C ASN A 194 -0.87 12.93 31.36
N GLU A 195 -1.16 13.40 30.15
CA GLU A 195 -1.41 14.84 29.92
C GLU A 195 -2.58 15.35 30.77
N LEU A 196 -3.68 14.59 30.82
CA LEU A 196 -4.86 14.93 31.63
C LEU A 196 -4.58 14.88 33.14
N GLU A 197 -3.75 13.94 33.59
CA GLU A 197 -3.35 13.81 35.00
C GLU A 197 -2.58 15.05 35.46
N VAL A 198 -1.59 15.48 34.68
CA VAL A 198 -0.79 16.68 34.95
C VAL A 198 -1.67 17.94 34.95
N ALA A 199 -2.55 18.09 33.95
CA ALA A 199 -3.45 19.23 33.86
C ALA A 199 -4.42 19.29 35.05
N THR A 200 -4.98 18.15 35.44
CA THR A 200 -5.91 18.03 36.56
C THR A 200 -5.20 18.32 37.88
N PHE A 201 -3.98 17.81 38.08
CA PHE A 201 -3.18 18.10 39.26
C PHE A 201 -2.93 19.61 39.41
N VAL A 202 -2.46 20.27 38.34
CA VAL A 202 -2.21 21.72 38.36
C VAL A 202 -3.50 22.50 38.65
N HIS A 203 -4.61 22.12 38.01
CA HIS A 203 -5.91 22.75 38.24
C HIS A 203 -6.35 22.63 39.71
N GLN A 204 -6.25 21.43 40.30
CA GLN A 204 -6.61 21.18 41.70
C GLN A 204 -5.73 21.98 42.67
N GLN A 205 -4.42 22.05 42.43
CA GLN A 205 -3.46 22.80 43.26
C GLN A 205 -3.55 24.33 43.12
N ASN A 206 -4.29 24.82 42.12
CA ASN A 206 -4.51 26.24 41.85
C ASN A 206 -5.84 26.77 42.38
N THR A 207 -6.69 25.93 42.98
CA THR A 207 -7.84 26.39 43.77
C THR A 207 -7.39 27.24 44.95
N GLU A 208 -8.18 28.23 45.35
CA GLU A 208 -7.83 29.14 46.44
C GLU A 208 -7.53 28.39 47.75
N GLN A 209 -8.36 27.40 48.08
CA GLN A 209 -8.20 26.56 49.26
C GLN A 209 -6.89 25.75 49.21
N ALA A 210 -6.56 25.15 48.07
CA ALA A 210 -5.32 24.41 47.91
C ALA A 210 -4.08 25.33 47.98
N ARG A 211 -4.16 26.54 47.41
CA ARG A 211 -3.10 27.56 47.46
C ARG A 211 -2.83 28.05 48.88
N ILE A 212 -3.86 28.22 49.71
CA ILE A 212 -3.71 28.56 51.14
C ILE A 212 -3.14 27.35 51.91
N ALA A 213 -3.62 26.13 51.63
CA ALA A 213 -3.18 24.91 52.30
C ALA A 213 -1.69 24.58 52.05
N ARG A 214 -1.17 24.92 50.86
CA ARG A 214 0.24 24.75 50.50
C ARG A 214 1.11 25.98 50.73
N ALA A 215 0.59 27.05 51.34
CA ALA A 215 1.41 28.20 51.70
C ALA A 215 2.58 27.76 52.60
N GLY A 216 3.81 28.02 52.15
CA GLY A 216 5.05 27.61 52.82
C GLY A 216 5.45 26.13 52.63
N LYS A 217 4.79 25.40 51.72
CA LYS A 217 5.16 24.02 51.33
C LYS A 217 5.54 23.97 49.86
N GLU A 218 6.65 23.29 49.56
CA GLU A 218 7.04 23.01 48.18
C GLU A 218 6.16 21.90 47.59
N VAL A 219 5.55 22.16 46.44
CA VAL A 219 4.71 21.19 45.71
C VAL A 219 5.31 20.98 44.34
N THR A 220 5.75 19.76 44.06
CA THR A 220 6.31 19.39 42.76
C THR A 220 5.20 18.91 41.82
N VAL A 221 5.11 19.50 40.63
CA VAL A 221 4.16 19.06 39.60
C VAL A 221 4.66 17.75 38.99
N PRO A 222 3.81 16.71 38.83
CA PRO A 222 4.22 15.47 38.20
C PRO A 222 4.75 15.71 36.77
N PRO A 223 5.87 15.10 36.39
CA PRO A 223 6.40 15.24 35.04
C PRO A 223 5.52 14.51 34.01
N PHE A 224 5.58 14.95 32.76
CA PHE A 224 4.97 14.22 31.65
C PHE A 224 5.67 12.87 31.45
N LYS A 225 4.87 11.81 31.30
CA LYS A 225 5.30 10.44 30.99
C LYS A 225 5.12 10.21 29.51
N THR A 226 6.22 9.87 28.83
CA THR A 226 6.20 9.51 27.41
C THR A 226 6.27 8.00 27.22
N ILE A 227 5.55 7.49 26.24
CA ILE A 227 5.71 6.12 25.74
C ILE A 227 5.96 6.16 24.24
N THR A 228 6.54 5.08 23.73
CA THR A 228 6.69 4.86 22.30
C THR A 228 5.53 4.03 21.77
N LYS A 229 4.94 4.46 20.66
CA LYS A 229 3.87 3.76 19.94
C LYS A 229 4.23 3.61 18.46
N LEU A 230 3.81 2.50 17.86
CA LEU A 230 3.87 2.27 16.43
C LEU A 230 2.60 2.80 15.76
N SER A 231 2.75 3.50 14.63
CA SER A 231 1.63 3.87 13.76
C SER A 231 1.06 2.65 13.03
N SER A 232 -0.10 2.82 12.40
CA SER A 232 -0.56 1.87 11.39
C SER A 232 0.37 1.85 10.18
N LEU A 233 0.35 0.74 9.45
CA LEU A 233 1.06 0.62 8.17
C LEU A 233 0.41 1.53 7.12
N THR A 234 1.24 2.23 6.36
CA THR A 234 0.83 3.03 5.19
C THR A 234 1.47 2.43 3.95
N LYS A 235 0.67 2.06 2.95
CA LYS A 235 1.20 1.50 1.71
C LYS A 235 1.93 2.59 0.91
N LEU A 236 3.16 2.31 0.50
CA LEU A 236 3.99 3.17 -0.33
C LEU A 236 4.02 2.71 -1.79
N GLN A 237 4.17 1.39 -2.02
CA GLN A 237 4.37 0.84 -3.36
C GLN A 237 3.73 -0.53 -3.49
N GLY A 238 3.35 -0.84 -4.73
CA GLY A 238 2.87 -2.14 -5.16
C GLY A 238 1.33 -2.27 -5.13
N PRO A 239 0.75 -2.96 -6.11
CA PRO A 239 -0.68 -3.17 -6.21
C PRO A 239 -1.12 -4.20 -5.17
N CYS A 240 -2.12 -3.85 -4.37
CA CYS A 240 -2.64 -4.77 -3.35
C CYS A 240 -4.18 -4.82 -3.32
N THR A 241 -4.83 -3.75 -3.75
CA THR A 241 -6.30 -3.69 -3.82
C THR A 241 -6.80 -4.18 -5.17
N ARG A 242 -8.08 -4.59 -5.23
CA ARG A 242 -8.73 -5.02 -6.49
C ARG A 242 -8.60 -3.98 -7.60
N THR A 243 -8.82 -2.70 -7.28
CA THR A 243 -8.72 -1.60 -8.24
C THR A 243 -7.32 -1.48 -8.83
N GLU A 244 -6.29 -1.61 -7.99
CA GLU A 244 -4.89 -1.49 -8.42
C GLU A 244 -4.46 -2.67 -9.29
N VAL A 245 -4.83 -3.90 -8.92
CA VAL A 245 -4.52 -5.05 -9.77
C VAL A 245 -5.31 -5.03 -11.07
N SER A 246 -6.56 -4.57 -11.05
CA SER A 246 -7.36 -4.40 -12.27
C SER A 246 -6.75 -3.37 -13.23
N ALA A 247 -6.09 -2.32 -12.71
CA ALA A 247 -5.40 -1.34 -13.53
C ALA A 247 -4.21 -1.92 -14.33
N LEU A 248 -3.67 -3.08 -13.92
CA LEU A 248 -2.60 -3.77 -14.65
C LEU A 248 -3.10 -4.50 -15.91
N THR A 249 -4.41 -4.68 -16.05
CA THR A 249 -5.05 -5.48 -17.11
C THR A 249 -4.49 -5.21 -18.51
N PRO A 250 -4.42 -3.96 -19.01
CA PRO A 250 -3.98 -3.72 -20.38
C PRO A 250 -2.52 -4.15 -20.60
N MET A 251 -1.67 -3.94 -19.58
CA MET A 251 -0.25 -4.31 -19.64
C MET A 251 -0.07 -5.83 -19.62
N MET A 252 -0.84 -6.54 -18.79
CA MET A 252 -0.83 -8.01 -18.74
C MET A 252 -1.28 -8.61 -20.08
N GLN A 253 -2.37 -8.11 -20.65
CA GLN A 253 -2.90 -8.57 -21.94
C GLN A 253 -1.89 -8.35 -23.08
N TYR A 254 -1.25 -7.18 -23.11
CA TYR A 254 -0.19 -6.89 -24.07
C TYR A 254 0.99 -7.84 -23.92
N TYR A 255 1.51 -7.98 -22.70
CA TYR A 255 2.66 -8.83 -22.39
C TYR A 255 2.40 -10.28 -22.80
N LEU A 256 1.25 -10.83 -22.43
CA LEU A 256 0.84 -12.18 -22.79
C LEU A 256 0.67 -12.35 -24.31
N SER A 257 0.08 -11.37 -24.99
CA SER A 257 -0.10 -11.37 -26.45
C SER A 257 1.23 -11.37 -27.19
N SER A 258 2.17 -10.52 -26.75
CA SER A 258 3.51 -10.41 -27.33
C SER A 258 4.29 -11.73 -27.21
N ILE A 259 4.24 -12.35 -26.03
CA ILE A 259 4.84 -13.69 -25.81
C ILE A 259 4.28 -14.72 -26.79
N LEU A 260 2.97 -14.71 -27.05
CA LEU A 260 2.36 -15.66 -27.98
C LEU A 260 2.83 -15.41 -29.40
N ILE A 261 2.77 -14.18 -29.89
CA ILE A 261 3.15 -13.82 -31.27
C ILE A 261 4.62 -14.17 -31.52
N ASP A 262 5.49 -14.00 -30.53
CA ASP A 262 6.89 -14.39 -30.66
C ASP A 262 7.08 -15.91 -30.92
N LYS A 263 6.15 -16.76 -30.45
CA LYS A 263 6.20 -18.20 -30.72
C LYS A 263 5.80 -18.59 -32.15
N ILE A 264 5.30 -17.67 -32.97
CA ILE A 264 5.07 -17.94 -34.39
C ILE A 264 6.42 -18.06 -35.08
N LYS A 265 6.74 -19.24 -35.63
CA LYS A 265 7.95 -19.43 -36.44
C LYS A 265 7.65 -18.95 -37.85
N VAL A 266 8.26 -17.82 -38.20
CA VAL A 266 8.26 -17.24 -39.55
C VAL A 266 9.56 -17.63 -40.24
N GLN A 267 9.45 -18.19 -41.46
CA GLN A 267 10.58 -18.62 -42.29
C GLN A 267 10.96 -17.51 -43.27
#